data_AF-A0A973IDE4-F1
#
_entry.id   AF-A0A973IDE4-F1
#
_cell.length_a   1.000
_cell.length_b   1.000
_cell.length_c   1.000
_cell.angle_alpha   90.00
_cell.angle_beta   90.00
_cell.angle_gamma   90.00
#
_symmetry.space_group_name_H-M   'P 1'
#
loop_
_entity.id
_entity.type
_entity.pdbx_description
1 polymer ?
#
loop_
_entity_poly.entity_id
_entity_poly.type
_entity_poly.pdbx_seq_one_letter_code
_entity_poly.pdbx_strand_id
1 'polypeptide(L)'
;MKKYSPILLATIVLALLYYFKVAIKLSLAHAWWHTNATLIAASIGLVIGLLLIWLKPLKPEMAKWLERGLVLTFVIATYITYAAGREFIDSAVFEARAGQVWHIGYYVTVATFIITFSHIYKAVRGKLSK
;
A
#
# COMPACT_ATOMS: atom_id res chain seq x y z
N MET A 1 20.75 -4.95 -10.46
CA MET A 1 20.23 -4.13 -9.34
C MET A 1 19.20 -3.07 -9.75
N LYS A 2 19.37 -2.33 -10.87
CA LYS A 2 18.43 -1.26 -11.30
C LYS A 2 16.96 -1.68 -11.39
N LYS A 3 16.67 -2.96 -11.72
CA LYS A 3 15.31 -3.52 -11.79
C LYS A 3 14.59 -3.57 -10.44
N TYR A 4 15.32 -3.84 -9.36
CA TYR A 4 14.79 -4.02 -8.00
C TYR A 4 14.83 -2.75 -7.16
N SER A 5 15.60 -1.73 -7.57
CA SER A 5 15.74 -0.49 -6.82
C SER A 5 14.41 0.19 -6.44
N PRO A 6 13.34 0.16 -7.28
CA PRO A 6 12.06 0.75 -6.90
C PRO A 6 11.39 0.03 -5.73
N ILE A 7 11.45 -1.31 -5.72
CA ILE A 7 10.86 -2.12 -4.63
C ILE A 7 11.65 -1.92 -3.35
N LEU A 8 12.99 -1.97 -3.41
CA LEU A 8 13.84 -1.76 -2.25
C LEU A 8 13.58 -0.38 -1.61
N LEU A 9 13.49 0.67 -2.44
CA LEU A 9 13.19 2.01 -1.94
C LEU A 9 11.78 2.08 -1.34
N ALA A 10 10.79 1.46 -1.97
CA ALA A 10 9.43 1.39 -1.43
C ALA A 10 9.38 0.71 -0.05
N THR A 11 10.14 -0.38 0.15
CA THR A 11 10.24 -1.07 1.44
C THR A 11 10.89 -0.20 2.51
N ILE A 12 11.96 0.53 2.17
CA ILE A 12 12.61 1.48 3.09
C ILE A 12 11.63 2.58 3.49
N VAL A 13 10.91 3.17 2.53
CA VAL A 13 9.93 4.21 2.81
C VAL A 13 8.80 3.65 3.69
N LEU A 14 8.30 2.44 3.41
CA LEU A 14 7.28 1.80 4.24
C LEU A 14 7.78 1.58 5.68
N ALA A 15 9.02 1.12 5.85
CA ALA A 15 9.63 0.95 7.17
C ALA A 15 9.74 2.27 7.93
N LEU A 16 10.08 3.37 7.25
CA LEU A 16 10.10 4.71 7.84
C LEU A 16 8.68 5.16 8.24
N LEU A 17 7.67 4.98 7.36
CA LEU A 17 6.28 5.33 7.66
C LEU A 17 5.75 4.54 8.88
N TYR A 18 6.12 3.26 8.99
CA TYR A 18 5.82 2.42 10.14
C TYR A 18 6.51 2.95 11.41
N TYR A 19 7.82 3.22 11.36
CA TYR A 19 8.60 3.70 12.49
C TYR A 19 8.04 5.02 13.05
N PHE A 20 7.66 5.95 12.16
CA PHE A 20 7.05 7.23 12.54
C PHE A 20 5.56 7.15 12.89
N LYS A 21 4.97 5.95 12.86
CA LYS A 21 3.56 5.66 13.14
C LYS A 21 2.60 6.52 12.31
N VAL A 22 2.95 6.78 11.05
CA VAL A 22 2.20 7.70 10.18
C VAL A 22 0.76 7.22 9.97
N ALA A 23 0.56 5.92 9.74
CA ALA A 23 -0.79 5.37 9.56
C ALA A 23 -1.69 5.57 10.80
N ILE A 24 -1.14 5.43 12.01
CA ILE A 24 -1.90 5.67 13.24
C ILE A 24 -2.28 7.15 13.36
N LYS A 25 -1.31 8.05 13.11
CA LYS A 25 -1.52 9.51 13.17
C LYS A 25 -2.57 10.00 12.16
N LEU A 26 -2.73 9.29 11.05
CA LEU A 26 -3.71 9.60 10.00
C LEU A 26 -5.02 8.81 10.15
N SER A 27 -5.24 8.11 11.28
CA SER A 27 -6.41 7.25 11.49
C SER A 27 -6.59 6.15 10.43
N LEU A 28 -5.52 5.76 9.75
CA LEU A 28 -5.49 4.68 8.77
C LEU A 28 -5.25 3.30 9.41
N ALA A 29 -4.79 3.26 10.67
CA ALA A 29 -4.64 2.02 11.43
C ALA A 29 -4.85 2.26 12.92
N HIS A 30 -5.39 1.27 13.62
CA HIS A 30 -5.41 1.28 15.08
C HIS A 30 -4.07 0.78 15.63
N ALA A 31 -3.67 1.26 16.80
CA ALA A 31 -2.39 0.92 17.41
C ALA A 31 -2.19 -0.59 17.65
N TRP A 32 -3.25 -1.32 18.03
CA TRP A 32 -3.15 -2.73 18.40
C TRP A 32 -2.79 -3.66 17.23
N TRP A 33 -3.41 -3.47 16.06
CA TRP A 33 -3.20 -4.37 14.92
C TRP A 33 -2.19 -3.84 13.90
N HIS A 34 -1.75 -2.58 14.04
CA HIS A 34 -0.78 -1.93 13.16
C HIS A 34 0.45 -2.80 12.86
N THR A 35 1.19 -3.25 13.87
CA THR A 35 2.46 -3.98 13.67
C THR A 35 2.30 -5.28 12.87
N ASN A 36 1.37 -6.14 13.28
CA ASN A 36 1.17 -7.42 12.61
C ASN A 36 0.61 -7.23 11.20
N ALA A 37 -0.33 -6.31 11.04
CA ALA A 37 -0.91 -5.98 9.75
C ALA A 37 0.13 -5.42 8.78
N THR A 38 0.99 -4.49 9.24
CA THR A 38 2.06 -3.95 8.42
C THR A 38 3.01 -5.05 7.97
N LEU A 39 3.47 -5.91 8.88
CA LEU A 39 4.45 -6.96 8.57
C LEU A 39 3.91 -7.97 7.53
N ILE A 40 2.69 -8.48 7.76
CA ILE A 40 2.05 -9.46 6.88
C ILE A 40 1.78 -8.83 5.51
N ALA A 41 1.14 -7.67 5.49
CA ALA A 41 0.77 -7.00 4.25
C ALA A 41 1.99 -6.53 3.45
N ALA A 42 3.05 -6.04 4.11
CA ALA A 42 4.30 -5.67 3.45
C ALA A 42 4.94 -6.89 2.77
N SER A 43 4.93 -8.04 3.43
CA SER A 43 5.44 -9.30 2.86
C SER A 43 4.65 -9.69 1.61
N ILE A 44 3.32 -9.59 1.66
CA ILE A 44 2.45 -9.82 0.49
C ILE A 44 2.79 -8.85 -0.65
N GLY A 45 2.92 -7.56 -0.34
CA GLY A 45 3.27 -6.52 -1.32
C GLY A 45 4.63 -6.74 -1.98
N LEU A 46 5.62 -7.21 -1.22
CA LEU A 46 6.92 -7.61 -1.75
C LEU A 46 6.81 -8.76 -2.74
N VAL A 47 6.08 -9.82 -2.37
CA VAL A 47 5.87 -10.98 -3.25
C VAL A 47 5.16 -10.56 -4.54
N ILE A 48 4.08 -9.79 -4.45
CA ILE A 48 3.35 -9.27 -5.62
C ILE A 48 4.27 -8.41 -6.50
N GLY A 49 5.06 -7.53 -5.88
CA GLY A 49 6.02 -6.68 -6.61
C GLY A 49 7.08 -7.50 -7.36
N LEU A 50 7.62 -8.53 -6.73
CA LEU A 50 8.59 -9.44 -7.35
C LEU A 50 7.95 -10.25 -8.49
N LEU A 51 6.73 -10.74 -8.31
CA LEU A 51 5.96 -11.43 -9.36
C LEU A 51 5.70 -10.51 -10.56
N LEU A 52 5.34 -9.24 -10.34
CA LEU A 52 5.20 -8.25 -11.42
C LEU A 52 6.51 -8.02 -12.16
N ILE A 53 7.64 -7.93 -11.44
CA ILE A 53 8.97 -7.81 -12.04
C ILE A 53 9.30 -9.00 -12.93
N TRP A 54 8.92 -10.21 -12.50
CA TRP A 54 9.10 -11.44 -13.27
C TRP A 54 8.14 -11.52 -14.46
N LEU A 55 6.90 -11.07 -14.31
CA LEU A 55 5.87 -11.11 -15.35
C LEU A 55 6.11 -10.10 -16.48
N LYS A 56 6.68 -8.93 -16.17
CA LYS A 56 6.93 -7.85 -17.15
C LYS A 56 7.61 -8.29 -18.47
N PRO A 57 8.72 -9.05 -18.45
CA PRO A 57 9.33 -9.53 -19.69
C PRO A 57 8.51 -10.60 -20.43
N LEU A 58 7.64 -11.33 -19.74
CA LEU A 58 6.84 -12.41 -20.32
C LEU A 58 5.54 -11.91 -20.96
N LYS A 59 4.83 -11.01 -20.26
CA LYS A 59 3.52 -10.47 -20.66
C LYS A 59 3.43 -8.98 -20.29
N PRO A 60 4.05 -8.07 -21.09
CA PRO A 60 4.20 -6.66 -20.73
C PRO A 60 2.87 -5.93 -20.56
N GLU A 61 1.90 -6.13 -21.47
CA GLU A 61 0.59 -5.46 -21.38
C GLU A 61 -0.21 -5.93 -20.16
N MET A 62 -0.19 -7.24 -19.87
CA MET A 62 -0.87 -7.77 -18.67
C MET A 62 -0.23 -7.23 -17.40
N ALA A 63 1.10 -7.21 -17.31
CA ALA A 63 1.80 -6.67 -16.15
C ALA A 63 1.52 -5.17 -15.95
N LYS A 64 1.36 -4.41 -17.03
CA LYS A 64 1.00 -2.98 -17.00
C LYS A 64 -0.42 -2.76 -16.49
N TRP A 65 -1.39 -3.54 -16.97
CA TRP A 65 -2.78 -3.47 -16.48
C TRP A 65 -2.88 -3.87 -15.01
N LEU A 66 -2.20 -4.93 -14.59
CA LEU A 66 -2.14 -5.35 -13.18
C LEU A 66 -1.49 -4.28 -12.29
N GLU A 67 -0.35 -3.70 -12.71
CA GLU A 67 0.30 -2.62 -11.95
C GLU A 67 -0.63 -1.41 -11.79
N ARG A 68 -1.36 -1.01 -12.83
CA ARG A 68 -2.35 0.07 -12.76
C ARG A 68 -3.55 -0.28 -11.87
N GLY A 69 -4.05 -1.51 -11.96
CA GLY A 69 -5.13 -2.01 -11.10
C GLY A 69 -4.74 -1.92 -9.63
N LEU A 70 -3.52 -2.36 -9.28
CA LEU A 70 -3.00 -2.28 -7.91
C LEU A 70 -2.82 -0.84 -7.41
N VAL A 71 -2.41 0.08 -8.29
CA VAL A 71 -2.36 1.52 -7.96
C VAL A 71 -3.77 2.06 -7.67
N LEU A 72 -4.76 1.69 -8.49
CA LEU A 72 -6.15 2.09 -8.25
C LEU A 72 -6.68 1.50 -6.94
N THR A 73 -6.40 0.21 -6.68
CA THR A 73 -6.75 -0.45 -5.42
C THR A 73 -6.13 0.26 -4.23
N PHE A 74 -4.87 0.72 -4.31
CA PHE A 74 -4.24 1.48 -3.24
C PHE A 74 -5.01 2.76 -2.92
N VAL A 75 -5.40 3.54 -3.95
CA VAL A 75 -6.14 4.80 -3.77
C VAL A 75 -7.50 4.54 -3.13
N ILE A 76 -8.26 3.60 -3.68
CA ILE A 76 -9.61 3.27 -3.19
C ILE A 76 -9.54 2.71 -1.76
N ALA A 77 -8.66 1.75 -1.51
CA ALA A 77 -8.50 1.14 -0.19
C ALA A 77 -8.09 2.18 0.85
N THR A 78 -7.18 3.10 0.52
CA THR A 78 -6.75 4.17 1.43
C THR A 78 -7.92 5.08 1.81
N TYR A 79 -8.73 5.49 0.84
CA TYR A 79 -9.91 6.33 1.09
C TYR A 79 -10.95 5.61 1.96
N ILE A 80 -11.32 4.37 1.62
CA ILE A 80 -12.29 3.58 2.38
C ILE A 80 -11.79 3.32 3.80
N THR A 81 -10.50 2.97 3.95
CA THR A 81 -9.87 2.73 5.26
C THR A 81 -9.92 3.97 6.13
N TYR A 82 -9.63 5.15 5.55
CA TYR A 82 -9.71 6.41 6.26
C TYR A 82 -11.14 6.72 6.72
N ALA A 83 -12.12 6.60 5.82
CA ALA A 83 -13.53 6.85 6.12
C ALA A 83 -14.05 5.90 7.22
N ALA A 84 -13.79 4.59 7.09
CA ALA A 84 -14.19 3.60 8.08
C ALA A 84 -13.50 3.80 9.44
N GLY A 85 -12.22 4.22 9.45
CA GLY A 85 -11.53 4.60 10.67
C GLY A 85 -12.18 5.78 11.38
N ARG A 86 -12.65 6.79 10.62
CA ARG A 86 -13.39 7.94 11.18
C ARG A 86 -14.73 7.52 11.78
N GLU A 87 -15.52 6.74 11.05
CA GLU A 87 -16.82 6.23 11.54
C GLU A 87 -16.67 5.34 12.79
N PHE A 88 -15.62 4.54 12.87
CA PHE A 88 -15.38 3.67 14.03
C PHE A 88 -14.91 4.43 15.29
N ILE A 89 -14.17 5.53 15.12
CA ILE A 89 -13.64 6.33 16.24
C ILE A 89 -14.67 7.36 16.74
N ASP A 90 -15.52 7.87 15.86
CA ASP A 90 -16.47 8.93 16.18
C ASP A 90 -17.71 8.36 16.90
N SER A 91 -17.92 8.77 18.14
CA SER A 91 -19.05 8.33 18.96
C SER A 91 -20.41 8.77 18.43
N ALA A 92 -20.48 9.83 17.61
CA ALA A 92 -21.75 10.35 17.08
C ALA A 92 -22.31 9.49 15.92
N VAL A 93 -21.45 8.75 15.23
CA VAL A 93 -21.77 7.94 14.04
C VAL A 93 -21.20 6.53 14.13
N PHE A 94 -20.99 6.05 15.37
CA PHE A 94 -20.31 4.79 15.63
C PHE A 94 -20.99 3.60 14.93
N GLU A 95 -20.24 2.91 14.07
CA GLU A 95 -20.64 1.64 13.48
C GLU A 95 -19.57 0.57 13.71
N ALA A 96 -19.94 -0.51 14.43
CA ALA A 96 -19.01 -1.59 14.76
C ALA A 96 -18.42 -2.30 13.53
N ARG A 97 -19.17 -2.35 12.42
CA ARG A 97 -18.70 -2.92 11.15
C ARG A 97 -17.60 -2.08 10.50
N ALA A 98 -17.58 -0.77 10.73
CA ALA A 98 -16.53 0.10 10.23
C ALA A 98 -15.15 -0.30 10.77
N GLY A 99 -15.07 -0.84 12.00
CA GLY A 99 -13.83 -1.40 12.55
C GLY A 99 -13.27 -2.58 11.74
N GLN A 100 -14.13 -3.44 11.19
CA GLN A 100 -13.71 -4.56 10.34
C GLN A 100 -13.26 -4.08 8.95
N VAL A 101 -13.99 -3.15 8.35
CA VAL A 101 -13.63 -2.53 7.07
C VAL A 101 -12.29 -1.80 7.19
N TRP A 102 -12.11 -1.05 8.29
CA TRP A 102 -10.86 -0.41 8.63
C TRP A 102 -9.73 -1.45 8.73
N HIS A 103 -9.96 -2.53 9.49
CA HIS A 103 -9.03 -3.65 9.65
C HIS A 103 -8.52 -4.18 8.30
N ILE A 104 -9.44 -4.64 7.46
CA ILE A 104 -9.12 -5.26 6.17
C ILE A 104 -8.51 -4.23 5.21
N GLY A 105 -9.08 -3.03 5.17
CA GLY A 105 -8.66 -1.96 4.27
C GLY A 105 -7.19 -1.59 4.46
N TYR A 106 -6.72 -1.50 5.70
CA TYR A 106 -5.32 -1.19 5.97
C TYR A 106 -4.35 -2.30 5.49
N TYR A 107 -4.71 -3.59 5.59
CA TYR A 107 -3.91 -4.67 4.98
C TYR A 107 -3.78 -4.46 3.46
N VAL A 108 -4.88 -4.14 2.80
CA VAL A 108 -4.89 -3.90 1.35
C VAL A 108 -4.05 -2.67 1.00
N THR A 109 -4.18 -1.58 1.76
CA THR A 109 -3.38 -0.36 1.58
C THR A 109 -1.88 -0.66 1.72
N VAL A 110 -1.46 -1.37 2.76
CA VAL A 110 -0.04 -1.69 2.95
C VAL A 110 0.48 -2.64 1.86
N ALA A 111 -0.29 -3.66 1.49
CA ALA A 111 0.12 -4.63 0.46
C ALA A 111 0.29 -3.95 -0.92
N THR A 112 -0.56 -2.98 -1.24
CA THR A 112 -0.52 -2.25 -2.52
C THR A 112 0.43 -1.05 -2.50
N PHE A 113 0.86 -0.58 -1.33
CA PHE A 113 1.79 0.54 -1.18
C PHE A 113 3.10 0.32 -1.93
N ILE A 114 3.73 -0.85 -1.78
CA ILE A 114 5.05 -1.14 -2.37
C ILE A 114 5.01 -1.03 -3.89
N ILE A 115 3.97 -1.58 -4.51
CA ILE A 115 3.75 -1.52 -5.96
C ILE A 115 3.49 -0.08 -6.39
N THR A 116 2.63 0.63 -5.67
CA THR A 116 2.24 2.01 -6.01
C THR A 116 3.42 2.97 -5.92
N PHE A 117 4.19 2.91 -4.83
CA PHE A 117 5.40 3.70 -4.67
C PHE A 117 6.41 3.37 -5.79
N SER A 118 6.62 2.08 -6.06
CA SER A 118 7.51 1.65 -7.14
C SER A 118 7.09 2.17 -8.51
N HIS A 119 5.79 2.25 -8.79
CA HIS A 119 5.24 2.81 -10.02
C HIS A 119 5.53 4.31 -10.12
N ILE A 120 5.20 5.08 -9.07
CA ILE A 120 5.43 6.52 -9.00
C ILE A 120 6.92 6.84 -9.15
N TYR A 121 7.79 6.13 -8.44
CA TYR A 121 9.24 6.33 -8.52
C TYR A 121 9.77 6.15 -9.94
N LYS A 122 9.33 5.11 -10.66
CA LYS A 122 9.73 4.88 -12.06
C LYS A 122 9.24 6.01 -12.97
N ALA A 123 7.99 6.45 -12.78
CA ALA A 123 7.41 7.54 -13.56
C ALA A 123 8.15 8.86 -13.36
N VAL A 124 8.51 9.21 -12.11
CA VAL A 124 9.29 10.42 -11.78
C VAL A 124 10.70 10.32 -12.35
N ARG A 125 11.40 9.19 -12.12
CA ARG A 125 12.76 8.99 -12.63
C ARG A 125 12.84 9.08 -14.15
N GLY A 126 11.86 8.52 -14.86
CA GLY A 126 11.80 8.57 -16.33
C GLY A 126 11.54 9.96 -16.90
N LYS A 127 10.93 10.87 -16.12
CA LYS A 127 10.79 12.29 -16.50
C LYS A 127 12.07 13.09 -16.29
N LEU A 128 12.85 12.78 -15.24
CA LEU A 128 14.09 13.48 -14.92
C LEU A 128 15.27 13.10 -15.83
N SER A 129 15.16 12.00 -16.58
CA SER A 129 16.19 11.53 -17.50
C SER A 129 15.97 11.94 -18.97
N LYS A 130 14.95 12.75 -19.25
CA LYS A 130 14.64 13.32 -20.56
C LYS A 130 14.87 14.81 -20.52
#